data_AF-A0A3L7E0Z4-F1
#
_entry.id   AF-A0A3L7E0Z4-F1
#
_cell.length_a   1.000
_cell.length_b   1.000
_cell.length_c   1.000
_cell.angle_alpha   90.00
_cell.angle_beta   90.00
_cell.angle_gamma   90.00
#
_symmetry.space_group_name_H-M   'P 1'
#
loop_
_entity.id
_entity.type
_entity.pdbx_description
1 polymer ?
#
loop_
_entity_poly.entity_id
_entity_poly.type
_entity_poly.pdbx_seq_one_letter_code
_entity_poly.pdbx_strand_id
1 'polypeptide(L)'
;MDIETLAAWGELIGGVGGMIAAVAVVASLLFVGIQIRASVRQANVDSYSTITSLWTGFTNTVAASEETWAVFYQGIRDYDSLSAPEKARFNFLIGMYYGIQDTVMVHEDLGVWNNPETYHRLLDESYRMFRSPGVQSWWQQHQGRVFAPRVEKYLVDRLRAESGER
;
A
#
# COMPACT_ATOMS: atom_id res chain seq x y z
N MET A 1 -26.68 62.37 -22.86
CA MET A 1 -26.61 60.92 -22.62
C MET A 1 -27.57 60.68 -21.48
N ASP A 2 -28.72 60.10 -21.77
CA ASP A 2 -29.83 60.03 -20.82
C ASP A 2 -29.65 58.84 -19.86
N ILE A 3 -30.26 58.94 -18.68
CA ILE A 3 -30.14 57.97 -17.59
C ILE A 3 -30.51 56.55 -18.05
N GLU A 4 -31.49 56.41 -18.96
CA GLU A 4 -31.91 55.14 -19.53
C GLU A 4 -30.81 54.47 -20.36
N THR A 5 -30.05 55.24 -21.14
CA THR A 5 -28.92 54.70 -21.94
C THR A 5 -27.80 54.22 -21.03
N LEU A 6 -27.51 54.95 -19.94
CA LEU A 6 -26.51 54.56 -18.95
C LEU A 6 -26.91 53.26 -18.21
N ALA A 7 -28.20 53.08 -17.90
CA ALA A 7 -28.72 51.85 -17.30
C ALA A 7 -28.56 50.65 -18.24
N ALA A 8 -28.89 50.79 -19.53
CA ALA A 8 -28.74 49.74 -20.53
C ALA A 8 -27.26 49.30 -20.73
N TRP A 9 -26.32 50.24 -20.71
CA TRP A 9 -24.88 49.91 -20.73
C TRP A 9 -24.44 49.15 -19.47
N GLY A 10 -24.98 49.50 -18.29
CA GLY A 10 -24.73 48.79 -17.04
C GLY A 10 -25.25 47.35 -17.06
N GLU A 11 -26.46 47.12 -17.57
CA GLU A 11 -27.04 45.78 -17.74
C GLU A 11 -26.23 44.92 -18.73
N LEU A 12 -25.80 45.51 -19.85
CA LEU A 12 -24.95 44.83 -20.83
C LEU A 12 -23.60 44.41 -20.23
N ILE A 13 -22.92 45.34 -19.55
CA ILE A 13 -21.62 45.08 -18.92
C ILE A 13 -21.78 44.04 -17.80
N GLY A 14 -22.84 44.13 -16.99
CA GLY A 14 -23.15 43.14 -15.96
C GLY A 14 -23.44 41.75 -16.53
N GLY A 15 -24.22 41.68 -17.62
CA GLY A 15 -24.53 40.42 -18.30
C GLY A 15 -23.31 39.76 -18.93
N VAL A 16 -22.47 40.54 -19.63
CA VAL A 16 -21.21 40.04 -20.22
C VAL A 16 -20.21 39.64 -19.14
N GLY A 17 -20.07 40.44 -18.09
CA GLY A 17 -19.23 40.12 -16.94
C GLY A 17 -19.67 38.84 -16.23
N GLY A 18 -20.97 38.67 -16.03
CA GLY A 18 -21.56 37.45 -15.47
C GLY A 18 -21.31 36.22 -16.34
N MET A 19 -21.43 36.34 -17.67
CA MET A 19 -21.13 35.26 -18.61
C MET A 19 -19.65 34.85 -18.55
N ILE A 20 -18.73 35.82 -18.56
CA ILE A 20 -17.28 35.55 -18.45
C ILE A 20 -16.95 34.89 -17.12
N ALA A 21 -17.52 35.37 -16.01
CA ALA A 21 -17.34 34.77 -14.70
C ALA A 21 -17.85 33.32 -14.66
N ALA A 22 -19.03 33.05 -15.23
CA ALA A 22 -19.57 31.69 -15.31
C ALA A 22 -18.66 30.75 -16.12
N VAL A 23 -18.16 31.21 -17.28
CA VAL A 23 -17.20 30.44 -18.10
C VAL A 23 -15.90 30.19 -17.34
N ALA A 24 -15.38 31.20 -16.64
CA ALA A 24 -14.18 31.07 -15.82
C ALA A 24 -14.35 30.01 -14.72
N VAL A 25 -15.49 30.01 -14.00
CA VAL A 25 -15.81 29.02 -12.97
C VAL A 25 -15.86 27.60 -13.56
N VAL A 26 -16.54 27.41 -14.69
CA VAL A 26 -16.61 26.09 -15.36
C VAL A 26 -15.22 25.62 -15.79
N ALA A 27 -14.41 26.50 -16.38
CA ALA A 27 -13.04 26.19 -16.78
C ALA A 27 -12.16 25.83 -15.57
N SER A 28 -12.31 26.55 -14.44
CA SER A 28 -11.61 26.23 -13.19
C SER A 28 -12.00 24.86 -12.65
N LEU A 29 -13.30 24.51 -12.67
CA LEU A 29 -13.77 23.19 -12.21
C LEU A 29 -13.25 22.05 -13.09
N LEU A 30 -13.22 22.25 -14.42
CA LEU A 30 -12.63 21.28 -15.36
C LEU A 30 -11.14 21.09 -15.09
N PHE A 31 -10.40 22.19 -14.89
CA PHE A 31 -8.99 22.15 -14.56
C PHE A 31 -8.74 21.39 -13.24
N VAL A 32 -9.51 21.67 -12.19
CA VAL A 32 -9.42 20.95 -10.90
C VAL A 32 -9.71 19.46 -11.09
N GLY A 33 -10.72 19.09 -11.87
CA GLY A 33 -11.03 17.69 -12.16
C GLY A 33 -9.87 16.96 -12.87
N ILE A 34 -9.23 17.62 -13.84
CA ILE A 34 -8.04 17.09 -14.53
C ILE A 34 -6.86 16.99 -13.55
N GLN A 35 -6.65 18.02 -12.74
CA GLN A 35 -5.56 18.08 -11.76
C GLN A 35 -5.68 16.94 -10.72
N ILE A 36 -6.87 16.69 -10.19
CA ILE A 36 -7.12 15.58 -9.25
C ILE A 36 -6.82 14.24 -9.90
N ARG A 37 -7.27 14.01 -11.14
CA ARG A 37 -6.98 12.76 -11.87
C ARG A 37 -5.49 12.55 -12.08
N ALA A 38 -4.75 13.60 -12.44
CA ALA A 38 -3.30 13.53 -12.58
C ALA A 38 -2.61 13.25 -11.23
N SER A 39 -3.07 13.87 -10.15
CA SER A 39 -2.56 13.66 -8.79
C SER A 39 -2.77 12.23 -8.30
N VAL A 40 -3.95 11.64 -8.54
CA VAL A 40 -4.22 10.23 -8.21
C VAL A 40 -3.29 9.31 -9.01
N ARG A 41 -3.13 9.56 -10.32
CA ARG A 41 -2.21 8.76 -11.15
C ARG A 41 -0.78 8.82 -10.62
N GLN A 42 -0.32 9.99 -10.20
CA GLN A 42 1.03 10.16 -9.63
C GLN A 42 1.17 9.41 -8.31
N ALA A 43 0.20 9.54 -7.40
CA ALA A 43 0.20 8.82 -6.13
C ALA A 43 0.27 7.28 -6.33
N ASN A 44 -0.40 6.76 -7.36
CA ASN A 44 -0.37 5.33 -7.69
C ASN A 44 1.02 4.87 -8.16
N VAL A 45 1.71 5.69 -8.97
CA VAL A 45 3.08 5.41 -9.41
C VAL A 45 4.07 5.48 -8.25
N ASP A 46 3.97 6.51 -7.41
CA ASP A 46 4.87 6.71 -6.27
C ASP A 46 4.75 5.58 -5.25
N SER A 47 3.54 5.08 -5.04
CA SER A 47 3.28 3.95 -4.16
C SER A 47 3.87 2.65 -4.70
N TYR A 48 3.70 2.38 -6.01
CA TYR A 48 4.31 1.22 -6.65
C TYR A 48 5.85 1.28 -6.56
N SER A 49 6.42 2.46 -6.78
CA SER A 49 7.86 2.71 -6.61
C SER A 49 8.32 2.47 -5.17
N THR A 50 7.57 2.95 -4.19
CA THR A 50 7.86 2.77 -2.75
C THR A 50 7.88 1.29 -2.38
N ILE A 51 6.84 0.54 -2.76
CA ILE A 51 6.74 -0.90 -2.46
C ILE A 51 7.85 -1.66 -3.18
N THR A 52 8.15 -1.31 -4.44
CA THR A 52 9.27 -1.91 -5.20
C THR A 52 10.61 -1.62 -4.51
N SER A 53 10.81 -0.42 -3.98
CA SER A 53 12.02 -0.05 -3.24
C SER A 53 12.16 -0.84 -1.95
N LEU A 54 11.07 -0.99 -1.19
CA LEU A 54 11.05 -1.81 0.03
C LEU A 54 11.39 -3.28 -0.26
N TRP A 55 10.81 -3.86 -1.32
CA TRP A 55 11.12 -5.22 -1.75
C TRP A 55 12.56 -5.38 -2.25
N THR A 56 13.06 -4.40 -2.99
CA THR A 56 14.47 -4.35 -3.42
C THR A 56 15.39 -4.31 -2.20
N GLY A 57 15.07 -3.47 -1.22
CA GLY A 57 15.81 -3.37 0.05
C GLY A 57 15.84 -4.71 0.79
N PHE A 58 14.68 -5.33 1.00
CA PHE A 58 14.58 -6.65 1.64
C PHE A 58 15.37 -7.71 0.87
N THR A 59 15.21 -7.78 -0.45
CA THR A 59 15.91 -8.76 -1.30
C THR A 59 17.41 -8.57 -1.22
N ASN A 60 17.89 -7.33 -1.28
CA ASN A 60 19.31 -7.03 -1.12
C ASN A 60 19.82 -7.43 0.26
N THR A 61 19.05 -7.19 1.34
CA THR A 61 19.44 -7.63 2.68
C THR A 61 19.56 -9.16 2.78
N VAL A 62 18.57 -9.89 2.24
CA VAL A 62 18.54 -11.35 2.29
C VAL A 62 19.63 -11.97 1.41
N ALA A 63 19.84 -11.42 0.20
CA ALA A 63 20.79 -11.93 -0.79
C ALA A 63 22.21 -11.35 -0.64
N ALA A 64 22.46 -10.42 0.29
CA ALA A 64 23.75 -9.76 0.45
C ALA A 64 24.89 -10.73 0.83
N SER A 65 24.57 -11.81 1.55
CA SER A 65 25.55 -12.82 1.95
C SER A 65 24.95 -14.20 2.01
N GLU A 66 25.80 -15.21 1.79
CA GLU A 66 25.44 -16.62 1.96
C GLU A 66 24.90 -16.89 3.36
N GLU A 67 25.47 -16.27 4.40
CA GLU A 67 25.01 -16.39 5.78
C GLU A 67 23.57 -15.88 5.96
N THR A 68 23.24 -14.69 5.43
CA THR A 68 21.89 -14.13 5.61
C THR A 68 20.86 -14.94 4.83
N TRP A 69 21.23 -15.39 3.62
CA TRP A 69 20.40 -16.28 2.83
C TRP A 69 20.19 -17.62 3.54
N ALA A 70 21.23 -18.24 4.10
CA ALA A 70 21.15 -19.51 4.80
C ALA A 70 20.21 -19.42 6.01
N VAL A 71 20.35 -18.38 6.83
CA VAL A 71 19.45 -18.14 7.96
C VAL A 71 18.01 -17.97 7.52
N PHE A 72 17.76 -17.17 6.47
CA PHE A 72 16.41 -16.97 5.95
C PHE A 72 15.83 -18.27 5.38
N TYR A 73 16.58 -18.96 4.53
CA TYR A 73 16.19 -20.19 3.84
C TYR A 73 15.93 -21.35 4.81
N GLN A 74 16.78 -21.49 5.84
CA GLN A 74 16.59 -22.49 6.89
C GLN A 74 15.44 -22.09 7.81
N GLY A 75 15.36 -20.82 8.22
CA GLY A 75 14.32 -20.35 9.14
C GLY A 75 12.90 -20.47 8.60
N ILE A 76 12.68 -20.34 7.28
CA ILE A 76 11.34 -20.61 6.69
C ILE A 76 10.98 -22.10 6.66
N ARG A 77 11.96 -23.00 6.75
CA ARG A 77 11.76 -24.46 6.71
C ARG A 77 11.71 -25.10 8.08
N ASP A 78 12.68 -24.77 8.91
CA ASP A 78 12.93 -25.35 10.22
C ASP A 78 13.56 -24.29 11.14
N TYR A 79 12.70 -23.41 11.66
CA TYR A 79 13.09 -22.35 12.58
C TYR A 79 13.74 -22.88 13.86
N ASP A 80 13.34 -24.06 14.33
CA ASP A 80 13.81 -24.58 15.61
C ASP A 80 15.24 -25.10 15.54
N SER A 81 15.70 -25.50 14.36
CA SER A 81 17.10 -25.86 14.10
C SER A 81 18.09 -24.67 14.17
N LEU A 82 17.59 -23.43 14.11
CA LEU A 82 18.43 -22.23 14.17
C LEU A 82 19.01 -22.03 15.57
N SER A 83 20.26 -21.61 15.65
CA SER A 83 20.88 -21.13 16.88
C SER A 83 20.23 -19.81 17.35
N ALA A 84 20.44 -19.43 18.62
CA ALA A 84 19.86 -18.22 19.17
C ALA A 84 20.20 -16.93 18.38
N PRO A 85 21.46 -16.71 17.93
CA PRO A 85 21.79 -15.58 17.06
C PRO A 85 21.06 -15.62 15.71
N GLU A 86 20.96 -16.80 15.10
CA GLU A 86 20.26 -16.98 13.82
C GLU A 86 18.75 -16.74 13.96
N LYS A 87 18.13 -17.21 15.05
CA LYS A 87 16.73 -16.91 15.39
C LYS A 87 16.50 -15.41 15.50
N ALA A 88 17.39 -14.67 16.17
CA ALA A 88 17.27 -13.22 16.28
C ALA A 88 17.35 -12.53 14.91
N ARG A 89 18.28 -12.97 14.04
CA ARG A 89 18.41 -12.44 12.67
C ARG A 89 17.18 -12.78 11.83
N PHE A 90 16.67 -14.00 11.92
CA PHE A 90 15.43 -14.42 11.27
C PHE A 90 14.23 -13.57 11.73
N ASN A 91 14.12 -13.28 13.04
CA ASN A 91 13.06 -12.44 13.59
C ASN A 91 13.05 -11.03 12.96
N PHE A 92 14.22 -10.42 12.74
CA PHE A 92 14.31 -9.14 12.04
C PHE A 92 13.89 -9.25 10.57
N LEU A 93 14.36 -10.29 9.85
CA LEU A 93 14.04 -10.48 8.44
C LEU A 93 12.54 -10.73 8.24
N ILE A 94 11.93 -11.60 9.04
CA ILE A 94 10.50 -11.90 8.94
C ILE A 94 9.65 -10.70 9.37
N GLY A 95 10.09 -9.94 10.38
CA GLY A 95 9.47 -8.68 10.78
C GLY A 95 9.49 -7.64 9.66
N MET A 96 10.63 -7.46 8.99
CA MET A 96 10.73 -6.59 7.81
C MET A 96 9.79 -7.06 6.69
N TYR A 97 9.77 -8.36 6.39
CA TYR A 97 8.91 -8.93 5.36
C TYR A 97 7.42 -8.61 5.62
N TYR A 98 6.91 -8.86 6.82
CA TYR A 98 5.51 -8.57 7.14
C TYR A 98 5.22 -7.08 7.39
N GLY A 99 6.22 -6.27 7.72
CA GLY A 99 6.10 -4.80 7.71
C GLY A 99 5.87 -4.26 6.29
N ILE A 100 6.47 -4.88 5.27
CA ILE A 100 6.17 -4.56 3.86
C ILE A 100 4.73 -4.95 3.53
N GLN A 101 4.23 -6.08 4.04
CA GLN A 101 2.83 -6.49 3.83
C GLN A 101 1.83 -5.55 4.49
N ASP A 102 2.14 -5.02 5.69
CA ASP A 102 1.34 -3.97 6.31
C ASP A 102 1.26 -2.73 5.42
N THR A 103 2.40 -2.32 4.85
CA THR A 103 2.46 -1.22 3.88
C THR A 103 1.60 -1.50 2.65
N VAL A 104 1.66 -2.71 2.08
CA VAL A 104 0.83 -3.13 0.94
C VAL A 104 -0.66 -2.99 1.26
N MET A 105 -1.10 -3.44 2.45
CA MET A 105 -2.49 -3.33 2.90
C MET A 105 -2.93 -1.88 3.11
N VAL A 106 -2.09 -1.03 3.71
CA VAL A 106 -2.38 0.41 3.87
C VAL A 106 -2.63 1.08 2.52
N HIS A 107 -1.85 0.73 1.49
CA HIS A 107 -2.03 1.33 0.16
C HIS A 107 -3.33 0.87 -0.52
N GLU A 108 -3.83 -0.32 -0.21
CA GLU A 108 -5.16 -0.77 -0.65
C GLU A 108 -6.28 0.02 0.03
N ASP A 109 -6.20 0.24 1.33
CA ASP A 109 -7.18 1.06 2.06
C ASP A 109 -7.27 2.49 1.49
N LEU A 110 -6.18 2.99 0.89
CA LEU A 110 -6.09 4.31 0.25
C LEU A 110 -6.50 4.31 -1.24
N GLY A 111 -6.88 3.17 -1.82
CA GLY A 111 -7.34 3.06 -3.21
C GLY A 111 -6.24 3.25 -4.25
N VAL A 112 -4.98 2.98 -3.88
CA VAL A 112 -3.80 3.22 -4.71
C VAL A 112 -3.62 2.15 -5.78
N TRP A 113 -4.04 0.92 -5.51
CA TRP A 113 -3.86 -0.19 -6.43
C TRP A 113 -4.87 -0.13 -7.58
N ASN A 114 -4.38 0.20 -8.77
CA ASN A 114 -5.20 0.20 -10.00
C ASN A 114 -5.60 -1.22 -10.45
N ASN A 115 -4.85 -2.25 -10.04
CA ASN A 115 -5.08 -3.65 -10.41
C ASN A 115 -5.28 -4.52 -9.15
N PRO A 116 -6.53 -4.91 -8.84
CA PRO A 116 -6.84 -5.76 -7.69
C PRO A 116 -6.09 -7.11 -7.70
N GLU A 117 -5.82 -7.67 -8.87
CA GLU A 117 -5.09 -8.96 -8.98
C GLU A 117 -3.66 -8.85 -8.46
N THR A 118 -3.02 -7.68 -8.61
CA THR A 118 -1.67 -7.45 -8.11
C THR A 118 -1.65 -7.45 -6.59
N TYR A 119 -2.64 -6.80 -5.97
CA TYR A 119 -2.81 -6.81 -4.52
C TYR A 119 -3.08 -8.23 -4.00
N HIS A 120 -4.03 -8.95 -4.60
CA HIS A 120 -4.35 -10.33 -4.20
C HIS A 120 -3.16 -11.27 -4.34
N ARG A 121 -2.37 -11.16 -5.42
CA ARG A 121 -1.15 -11.95 -5.60
C ARG A 121 -0.14 -11.71 -4.48
N LEU A 122 0.08 -10.46 -4.07
CA LEU A 122 1.00 -10.14 -2.97
C LEU A 122 0.51 -10.74 -1.65
N LEU A 123 -0.80 -10.68 -1.39
CA LEU A 123 -1.40 -11.29 -0.22
C LEU A 123 -1.34 -12.83 -0.24
N ASP A 124 -1.47 -13.45 -1.41
CA ASP A 124 -1.30 -14.90 -1.60
C ASP A 124 0.14 -15.33 -1.32
N GLU A 125 1.13 -14.57 -1.81
CA GLU A 125 2.55 -14.82 -1.55
C GLU A 125 2.86 -14.69 -0.05
N SER A 126 2.33 -13.65 0.60
CA SER A 126 2.44 -13.46 2.05
C SER A 126 1.84 -14.65 2.81
N TYR A 127 0.67 -15.12 2.40
CA TYR A 127 0.01 -16.26 3.05
C TYR A 127 0.78 -17.58 2.84
N ARG A 128 1.33 -17.81 1.64
CA ARG A 128 2.19 -18.98 1.38
C ARG A 128 3.45 -18.96 2.26
N MET A 129 4.06 -17.80 2.45
CA MET A 129 5.19 -17.62 3.36
C MET A 129 4.76 -17.94 4.80
N PHE A 130 3.62 -17.41 5.24
CA PHE A 130 3.08 -17.66 6.58
C PHE A 130 2.88 -19.14 6.84
N ARG A 131 2.36 -19.89 5.86
CA ARG A 131 2.13 -21.33 5.96
C ARG A 131 3.39 -22.20 5.96
N SER A 132 4.57 -21.62 5.74
CA SER A 132 5.80 -22.41 5.77
C SER A 132 6.06 -22.96 7.18
N PRO A 133 6.58 -24.20 7.33
CA PRO A 133 6.67 -24.86 8.64
C PRO A 133 7.52 -24.07 9.65
N GLY A 134 8.62 -23.47 9.18
CA GLY A 134 9.49 -22.66 10.03
C GLY A 134 8.82 -21.37 10.47
N VAL A 135 8.08 -20.68 9.59
CA VAL A 135 7.32 -19.48 9.97
C VAL A 135 6.18 -19.83 10.92
N GLN A 136 5.53 -20.99 10.77
CA GLN A 136 4.52 -21.45 11.73
C GLN A 136 5.13 -21.75 13.11
N SER A 137 6.28 -22.41 13.18
CA SER A 137 6.99 -22.63 14.46
C SER A 137 7.40 -21.30 15.11
N TRP A 138 7.99 -20.40 14.32
CA TRP A 138 8.33 -19.06 14.76
C TRP A 138 7.10 -18.31 15.31
N TRP A 139 5.97 -18.41 14.62
CA TRP A 139 4.73 -17.71 14.95
C TRP A 139 4.17 -18.13 16.31
N GLN A 140 4.18 -19.43 16.63
CA GLN A 140 3.74 -19.95 17.93
C GLN A 140 4.52 -19.32 19.11
N GLN A 141 5.76 -18.91 18.88
CA GLN A 141 6.64 -18.30 19.88
C GLN A 141 6.53 -16.77 19.94
N HIS A 142 6.03 -16.13 18.88
CA HIS A 142 6.05 -14.67 18.69
C HIS A 142 4.68 -14.04 18.41
N GLN A 143 3.61 -14.79 18.68
CA GLN A 143 2.23 -14.36 18.42
C GLN A 143 1.92 -12.99 19.05
N GLY A 144 1.27 -12.10 18.29
CA GLY A 144 0.84 -10.78 18.76
C GLY A 144 1.96 -9.76 19.04
N ARG A 145 3.23 -10.06 18.72
CA ARG A 145 4.37 -9.18 19.05
C ARG A 145 5.08 -8.58 17.84
N VAL A 146 5.08 -9.26 16.70
CA VAL A 146 5.91 -8.88 15.55
C VAL A 146 5.11 -8.39 14.36
N PHE A 147 3.87 -8.88 14.20
CA PHE A 147 3.01 -8.47 13.12
C PHE A 147 2.26 -7.18 13.47
N ALA A 148 2.02 -6.36 12.45
CA ALA A 148 0.97 -5.36 12.55
C ALA A 148 -0.38 -6.10 12.74
N PRO A 149 -1.29 -5.61 13.63
CA PRO A 149 -2.53 -6.31 13.95
C PRO A 149 -3.39 -6.67 12.73
N ARG A 150 -3.38 -5.82 11.68
CA ARG A 150 -4.14 -6.07 10.45
C ARG A 150 -3.59 -7.27 9.67
N VAL A 151 -2.26 -7.40 9.59
CA VAL A 151 -1.59 -8.47 8.85
C VAL A 151 -1.80 -9.78 9.57
N GLU A 152 -1.63 -9.78 10.90
CA GLU A 152 -1.93 -10.93 11.74
C GLU A 152 -3.37 -11.39 11.56
N LYS A 153 -4.33 -10.46 11.67
CA LYS A 153 -5.76 -10.76 11.51
C LYS A 153 -6.02 -11.42 10.15
N TYR A 154 -5.53 -10.83 9.06
CA TYR A 154 -5.70 -11.38 7.72
C TYR A 154 -5.14 -12.81 7.60
N LEU A 155 -3.92 -13.03 8.06
CA LEU A 155 -3.24 -14.33 7.94
C LEU A 155 -3.93 -15.41 8.79
N VAL A 156 -4.31 -15.06 10.03
CA VAL A 156 -4.97 -15.97 10.98
C VAL A 156 -6.39 -16.29 10.53
N ASP A 157 -7.17 -15.30 10.11
CA ASP A 157 -8.54 -15.51 9.62
C ASP A 157 -8.53 -16.40 8.37
N ARG A 158 -7.58 -16.18 7.46
CA ARG A 158 -7.41 -17.03 6.26
C ARG A 158 -7.00 -18.46 6.61
N LEU A 159 -6.09 -18.63 7.58
CA LEU A 159 -5.69 -19.95 8.07
C LEU A 159 -6.88 -20.71 8.65
N ARG A 160 -7.67 -20.07 9.52
CA ARG A 160 -8.90 -20.66 10.10
C ARG A 160 -9.92 -21.05 9.05
N ALA A 161 -10.15 -20.18 8.06
CA ALA A 161 -11.05 -20.45 6.95
C ALA A 161 -10.64 -21.69 6.14
N GLU A 162 -9.34 -21.91 5.93
CA GLU A 162 -8.82 -23.11 5.26
C GLU A 162 -8.88 -24.36 6.15
N SER A 163 -8.71 -24.22 7.46
CA SER A 163 -8.78 -25.34 8.43
C SER A 163 -10.21 -25.80 8.74
N GLY A 164 -11.24 -25.05 8.31
CA GLY A 164 -12.64 -25.37 8.58
C GLY A 164 -13.11 -25.03 9.99
N GLU A 165 -12.27 -24.36 10.79
CA GLU A 165 -12.61 -23.84 12.11
C GLU A 165 -13.30 -22.48 11.93
N ARG A 166 -14.64 -22.48 11.93
CA ARG A 166 -15.47 -21.27 11.97
C ARG A 166 -15.79 -20.87 13.40
#